data_AF-A0A537QS81-F1
#
_entry.id   AF-A0A537QS81-F1
#
_cell.length_a   1.000
_cell.length_b   1.000
_cell.length_c   1.000
_cell.angle_alpha   90.00
_cell.angle_beta   90.00
_cell.angle_gamma   90.00
#
_symmetry.space_group_name_H-M   'P 1'
#
loop_
_entity.id
_entity.type
_entity.pdbx_description
1 polymer ?
#
loop_
_entity_poly.entity_id
_entity_poly.type
_entity_poly.pdbx_seq_one_letter_code
_entity_poly.pdbx_strand_id
1 'polypeptide(L)' 'MRNIVDEAGEIIAKASDDHTLVGGHHRLAVAASLGQKLFWKDTGEPVNLDPYFKGSSHRHTA' A
#
# COMPACT_ATOMS: atom_id res chain seq x y z
N MET A 1 -2.21 -6.33 11.92
CA MET A 1 -1.90 -4.93 11.50
C MET A 1 -0.41 -4.83 11.24
N ARG A 2 -0.03 -4.43 10.03
CA ARG A 2 1.37 -4.35 9.57
C ARG A 2 1.69 -2.94 9.11
N ASN A 3 2.94 -2.52 9.31
CA ASN A 3 3.41 -1.24 8.81
C ASN A 3 4.05 -1.44 7.44
N ILE A 4 3.73 -0.55 6.51
CA ILE A 4 4.38 -0.45 5.21
C ILE A 4 5.45 0.63 5.34
N VAL A 5 6.68 0.26 5.01
CA VAL A 5 7.84 1.15 5.02
C VAL A 5 8.43 1.30 3.63
N ASP A 6 9.18 2.37 3.39
CA ASP A 6 9.98 2.53 2.19
C ASP A 6 11.38 1.90 2.33
N GLU A 7 12.22 2.08 1.31
CA GLU A 7 13.64 1.65 1.32
C GLU A 7 14.47 2.30 2.43
N ALA A 8 14.09 3.48 2.92
CA ALA A 8 14.76 4.15 4.05
C ALA A 8 14.24 3.66 5.41
N GLY A 9 13.21 2.81 5.43
CA GLY A 9 12.57 2.32 6.64
C GLY A 9 11.54 3.31 7.23
N GLU A 10 11.18 4.37 6.50
CA GLU A 10 10.16 5.32 6.95
C GLU A 10 8.77 4.73 6.82
N ILE A 11 7.89 4.99 7.79
CA ILE A 11 6.53 4.45 7.81
C ILE A 11 5.64 5.26 6.85
N ILE A 12 5.32 4.67 5.71
CA ILE A 12 4.50 5.27 4.65
C ILE A 12 3.01 5.05 4.93
N ALA A 13 2.64 3.82 5.29
CA ALA A 13 1.24 3.45 5.49
C ALA A 13 1.08 2.31 6.50
N LYS A 14 -0.17 2.07 6.92
CA LYS A 14 -0.54 0.94 7.75
C LYS A 14 -1.64 0.16 7.06
N ALA A 15 -1.48 -1.15 7.00
CA ALA A 15 -2.47 -2.05 6.44
C ALA A 15 -2.77 -3.20 7.41
N SER A 16 -3.97 -3.73 7.28
CA SER A 16 -4.35 -4.98 7.93
C SER A 16 -3.81 -6.16 7.13
N ASP A 17 -3.79 -7.34 7.76
CA ASP A 17 -3.35 -8.59 7.15
C ASP A 17 -4.22 -8.98 5.93
N ASP A 18 -5.47 -8.52 5.89
CA ASP A 18 -6.41 -8.64 4.77
C ASP A 18 -6.16 -7.61 3.63
N HIS A 19 -4.95 -7.04 3.56
CA HIS A 19 -4.59 -6.01 2.57
C HIS A 19 -5.51 -4.77 2.57
N THR A 20 -6.16 -4.48 3.69
CA THR A 20 -6.97 -3.27 3.86
C THR A 20 -6.10 -2.15 4.40
N LEU A 21 -5.99 -1.02 3.70
CA LEU A 21 -5.30 0.15 4.23
C LEU A 21 -6.09 0.76 5.39
N VAL A 22 -5.45 0.79 6.55
CA VAL A 22 -5.98 1.40 7.77
C VAL A 22 -5.60 2.88 7.83
N GLY A 23 -4.50 3.27 7.20
CA GLY A 23 -4.07 4.67 7.15
C GLY A 23 -2.90 4.90 6.21
N GLY A 24 -2.70 6.18 5.82
CA GLY A 24 -1.60 6.57 4.93
C GLY A 24 -1.92 6.46 3.43
N HIS A 25 -3.20 6.37 3.03
CA HIS A 25 -3.61 6.33 1.61
C HIS A 25 -2.93 7.37 0.73
N HIS A 26 -2.85 8.62 1.20
CA HIS A 26 -2.18 9.69 0.45
C HIS A 26 -0.68 9.44 0.29
N ARG A 27 0.02 9.05 1.37
CA ARG A 27 1.46 8.75 1.33
C ARG A 27 1.78 7.53 0.47
N LEU A 28 0.95 6.48 0.58
CA LEU A 28 1.07 5.30 -0.27
C LEU A 28 0.88 5.66 -1.74
N ALA A 29 -0.11 6.50 -2.05
CA ALA A 29 -0.37 6.96 -3.41
C ALA A 29 0.79 7.76 -3.99
N VAL A 30 1.39 8.64 -3.18
CA VAL A 30 2.59 9.40 -3.57
C VAL A 30 3.76 8.45 -3.82
N ALA A 31 4.05 7.53 -2.89
CA ALA A 31 5.13 6.56 -3.04
C ALA A 31 4.96 5.67 -4.28
N ALA A 32 3.75 5.18 -4.52
CA ALA A 32 3.42 4.39 -5.71
C ALA A 32 3.57 5.20 -7.01
N SER A 33 3.13 6.46 -7.02
CA SER A 33 3.26 7.36 -8.18
C SER A 33 4.72 7.68 -8.49
N LEU A 34 5.57 7.73 -7.46
CA LEU A 34 7.01 7.91 -7.59
C LEU A 34 7.75 6.63 -7.97
N GLY A 35 7.06 5.48 -8.05
CA GLY A 35 7.68 4.18 -8.29
C GLY A 35 8.57 3.70 -7.15
N GLN A 36 8.37 4.21 -5.93
CA GLN A 36 9.14 3.78 -4.76
C GLN A 36 8.80 2.33 -4.41
N LYS A 37 9.84 1.57 -4.03
CA LYS A 37 9.67 0.22 -3.49
C LYS A 37 9.25 0.33 -2.03
N LEU A 38 8.16 -0.36 -1.72
CA LEU A 38 7.61 -0.42 -0.37
C LEU A 38 7.72 -1.84 0.15
N PHE A 39 7.93 -1.97 1.45
CA PHE A 39 8.18 -3.24 2.13
C PHE A 39 7.32 -3.37 3.39
N TRP A 40 6.95 -4.60 3.71
CA TRP A 40 6.34 -4.91 4.99
C TRP A 40 7.41 -4.80 6.08
N LYS A 41 7.18 -3.96 7.10
CA LYS A 41 8.13 -3.80 8.21
C LYS A 41 8.40 -5.11 8.94
N ASP A 42 7.40 -5.97 9.04
CA ASP A 42 7.47 -7.22 9.79
C ASP A 42 8.24 -8.33 9.05
N THR A 43 8.05 -8.47 7.73
CA THR A 43 8.65 -9.56 6.94
C THR A 43 9.77 -9.10 6.01
N GLY A 44 9.91 -7.79 5.76
CA GLY A 44 10.81 -7.24 4.76
C GLY A 44 10.39 -7.54 3.31
N GLU A 45 9.23 -8.17 3.11
CA GLU A 45 8.76 -8.52 1.78
C GLU A 45 8.25 -7.28 1.04
N PRO A 46 8.45 -7.23 -0.29
CA PRO A 46 7.91 -6.15 -1.10
C PRO A 46 6.38 -6.13 -1.01
N VAL A 47 5.82 -4.94 -0.79
CA VAL A 47 4.37 -4.73 -0.76
C VAL A 47 3.86 -4.69 -2.19
N ASN A 48 2.90 -5.55 -2.48
CA ASN A 48 2.17 -5.46 -3.72
C ASN A 48 1.20 -4.27 -3.66
N LEU A 49 1.43 -3.26 -4.52
CA LEU A 49 0.64 -2.03 -4.57
C LEU A 49 -0.62 -2.17 -5.44
N ASP A 50 -0.68 -3.15 -6.35
CA ASP A 50 -1.84 -3.42 -7.21
C ASP A 50 -3.18 -3.44 -6.46
N PRO A 51 -3.38 -4.21 -5.36
CA PRO A 51 -4.67 -4.27 -4.68
C PRO A 51 -5.13 -2.93 -4.08
N TYR A 52 -4.21 -2.01 -3.81
CA TYR A 52 -4.51 -0.70 -3.23
C TYR A 52 -4.86 0.36 -4.28
N PHE A 53 -4.29 0.26 -5.48
CA PHE A 53 -4.51 1.20 -6.58
C PHE A 53 -5.47 0.70 -7.65
N LYS A 54 -5.88 -0.57 -7.60
CA LYS A 54 -6.91 -1.13 -8.48
C LYS A 54 -8.29 -0.62 -8.08
N GLY A 55 -8.50 0.67 -8.27
CA GLY A 55 -9.81 1.31 -8.28
C GLY A 55 -10.52 1.04 -9.61
N SER A 56 -11.72 0.46 -9.51
CA SER A 56 -12.81 0.44 -10.51
C SER A 56 -12.64 -0.38 -11.80
N SER A 57 -12.83 -1.71 -11.70
CA SER A 57 -13.45 -2.50 -12.78
C SER A 57 -14.60 -3.37 -12.27
N HIS A 58 -15.46 -2.81 -11.42
CA HIS A 58 -16.85 -3.22 -11.32
C HIS A 58 -17.68 -2.04 -11.81
N ARG A 59 -17.82 -1.90 -13.14
CA ARG A 59 -19.02 -1.25 -13.67
C ARG A 59 -20.19 -2.13 -13.23
N HIS A 60 -20.81 -1.77 -12.12
CA HIS A 60 -22.22 -2.04 -11.97
C HIS A 60 -22.91 -1.04 -12.90
N THR A 61 -23.07 -1.43 -14.16
CA THR A 61 -24.09 -0.81 -15.00
C THR A 61 -25.40 -1.33 -14.43
N ALA A 62 -26.04 -0.51 -13.59
CA ALA A 62 -27.43 -0.70 -13.19
C ALA A 62 -28.36 -0.36 -14.37
#